data_AF-A0A4V1XL64-F1
#
_entry.id   AF-A0A4V1XL64-F1
#
_cell.length_a   1.000
_cell.length_b   1.000
_cell.length_c   1.000
_cell.angle_alpha   90.00
_cell.angle_beta   90.00
_cell.angle_gamma   90.00
#
_symmetry.space_group_name_H-M   'P 1'
#
loop_
_entity.id
_entity.type
_entity.pdbx_description
1 polymer ?
#
loop_
_entity_poly.entity_id
_entity_poly.type
_entity_poly.pdbx_seq_one_letter_code
_entity_poly.pdbx_strand_id
1 'polypeptide(L)'
;MQTGLHIGLRAAQLVSASVTLAATAYVADWYHGDTLTLPPAQIIWLLTCSVFSICSIGYLEGAKRFYPRAFHSFAALGLESVNALFHLFGFVYLAIFISKLLFCWGSVCGAARAGVAFGALGFLFWVASAALAAREIIRGETSTWTLHPAPRPAEALKKEAALEEGS
;
A
#
# COMPACT_ATOMS: atom_id res chain seq x y z
N MET A 1 -15.31 1.63 14.82
CA MET A 1 -14.67 0.34 14.43
C MET A 1 -13.69 0.50 13.27
N GLN A 2 -13.99 1.30 12.24
CA GLN A 2 -13.15 1.45 11.03
C GLN A 2 -11.73 1.98 11.29
N THR A 3 -11.56 2.89 12.27
CA THR A 3 -10.26 3.45 12.65
C THR A 3 -9.32 2.40 13.29
N GLY A 4 -9.86 1.53 14.15
CA GLY A 4 -9.06 0.48 14.80
C GLY A 4 -8.53 -0.55 13.80
N LEU A 5 -9.37 -0.94 12.83
CA LEU A 5 -8.96 -1.85 11.75
C LEU A 5 -7.85 -1.23 10.89
N HIS A 6 -7.96 0.05 10.53
CA HIS A 6 -6.94 0.73 9.73
C HIS A 6 -5.59 0.79 10.47
N ILE A 7 -5.59 1.13 11.77
CA ILE A 7 -4.36 1.14 12.57
C ILE A 7 -3.75 -0.25 12.70
N GLY A 8 -4.58 -1.28 12.94
CA GLY A 8 -4.13 -2.67 12.97
C GLY A 8 -3.49 -3.11 11.65
N LEU A 9 -4.06 -2.71 10.51
CA LEU A 9 -3.52 -3.02 9.19
C LEU A 9 -2.18 -2.32 8.95
N ARG A 10 -2.03 -1.05 9.34
CA ARG A 10 -0.75 -0.33 9.26
C ARG A 10 0.33 -0.98 10.12
N ALA A 11 -0.03 -1.40 11.33
CA ALA A 11 0.89 -2.14 12.21
C ALA A 11 1.32 -3.46 11.56
N ALA A 12 0.39 -4.22 10.99
CA ALA A 12 0.70 -5.47 10.29
C ALA A 12 1.61 -5.25 9.06
N GLN A 13 1.34 -4.21 8.26
CA GLN A 13 2.20 -3.80 7.15
C GLN A 13 3.62 -3.47 7.64
N LEU A 14 3.74 -2.65 8.69
CA LEU A 14 5.03 -2.26 9.25
C LEU A 14 5.81 -3.44 9.81
N VAL A 15 5.15 -4.35 10.52
CA VAL A 15 5.76 -5.58 11.04
C VAL A 15 6.26 -6.45 9.89
N SER A 16 5.42 -6.69 8.87
CA SER A 16 5.82 -7.49 7.71
C SER A 16 7.01 -6.89 6.96
N ALA A 17 7.04 -5.56 6.77
CA ALA A 17 8.14 -4.87 6.13
C ALA A 17 9.41 -4.90 6.98
N SER A 18 9.30 -4.70 8.30
CA SER A 18 10.45 -4.75 9.23
C SER A 18 11.08 -6.14 9.28
N VAL A 19 10.26 -7.19 9.35
CA VAL A 19 10.77 -8.57 9.36
C VAL A 19 11.42 -8.93 8.02
N THR A 20 10.81 -8.51 6.90
CA THR A 20 11.39 -8.72 5.56
C THR A 20 12.71 -7.96 5.40
N LEU A 21 12.79 -6.73 5.90
CA LEU A 21 14.02 -5.93 5.92
C LEU A 21 15.12 -6.63 6.73
N ALA A 22 14.81 -7.06 7.95
CA ALA A 22 15.77 -7.74 8.81
C ALA A 22 16.28 -9.05 8.19
N ALA A 23 15.37 -9.87 7.64
CA ALA A 23 15.71 -11.13 7.01
C ALA A 23 16.61 -10.94 5.78
N THR A 24 16.26 -9.98 4.91
CA THR A 24 17.05 -9.69 3.70
C THR A 24 18.38 -9.00 4.00
N ALA A 25 18.43 -8.13 5.01
CA ALA A 25 19.67 -7.51 5.49
C ALA A 25 20.63 -8.55 6.08
N TYR A 26 20.12 -9.48 6.90
CA TYR A 26 20.93 -10.58 7.43
C TYR A 26 21.53 -11.45 6.30
N VAL A 27 20.73 -11.78 5.29
CA VAL A 27 21.24 -12.52 4.12
C VAL A 27 22.30 -11.71 3.38
N ALA A 28 22.08 -10.41 3.17
CA ALA A 28 23.04 -9.54 2.48
C ALA A 28 24.36 -9.36 3.23
N ASP A 29 24.31 -9.29 4.56
CA ASP A 29 25.48 -9.23 5.43
C ASP A 29 26.30 -10.51 5.35
N TRP A 30 25.65 -11.68 5.41
CA TRP A 30 26.30 -12.98 5.24
C TRP A 30 27.03 -13.11 3.89
N TYR A 31 26.44 -12.61 2.80
CA TYR A 31 27.13 -12.60 1.50
C TYR A 31 28.42 -11.77 1.52
N HIS A 32 28.43 -10.63 2.19
CA HIS A 32 29.62 -9.79 2.31
C HIS A 32 30.66 -10.38 3.28
N GLY A 33 30.22 -10.87 4.45
CA GLY A 33 31.11 -11.34 5.51
C GLY A 33 31.71 -12.72 5.26
N ASP A 34 30.88 -13.68 4.84
CA ASP A 34 31.29 -15.08 4.75
C ASP A 34 31.72 -15.48 3.34
N THR A 35 31.05 -14.96 2.30
CA THR A 35 31.36 -15.35 0.91
C THR A 35 32.21 -14.33 0.16
N LEU A 36 32.37 -13.11 0.67
CA LEU A 36 33.04 -11.98 -0.02
C LEU A 36 32.48 -11.73 -1.43
N THR A 37 31.19 -12.06 -1.65
CA THR A 37 30.50 -11.87 -2.92
C THR A 37 29.33 -10.91 -2.77
N LEU A 38 28.93 -10.30 -3.89
CA LEU A 38 27.76 -9.44 -3.92
C LEU A 38 26.49 -10.27 -3.70
N PRO A 39 25.54 -9.79 -2.87
CA PRO A 39 24.29 -10.48 -2.67
C PRO A 39 23.48 -10.56 -3.97
N PRO A 40 22.68 -11.64 -4.14
CA PRO A 40 21.87 -11.82 -5.34
C PRO A 40 20.80 -10.72 -5.46
N ALA A 41 20.52 -10.29 -6.69
CA ALA A 41 19.60 -9.18 -6.98
C ALA A 41 18.19 -9.36 -6.40
N GLN A 42 17.74 -10.61 -6.25
CA GLN A 42 16.46 -11.00 -5.65
C GLN A 42 16.34 -10.51 -4.20
N ILE A 43 17.41 -10.67 -3.41
CA ILE A 43 17.46 -10.26 -2.01
C ILE A 43 17.49 -8.74 -1.92
N ILE A 44 18.31 -8.09 -2.74
CA ILE A 44 18.44 -6.63 -2.78
C ILE A 44 17.12 -5.96 -3.19
N TRP A 45 16.40 -6.55 -4.16
CA TRP A 45 15.10 -6.05 -4.57
C TRP A 45 14.09 -6.07 -3.43
N LEU A 46 13.95 -7.20 -2.73
CA LEU A 46 13.01 -7.34 -1.62
C LEU A 46 13.41 -6.46 -0.41
N LEU A 47 14.71 -6.27 -0.18
CA LEU A 47 15.24 -5.30 0.79
C LEU A 47 14.79 -3.88 0.45
N THR A 48 14.98 -3.47 -0.80
CA THR A 48 14.58 -2.13 -1.28
C THR A 48 13.08 -1.93 -1.18
N CYS A 49 12.28 -2.95 -1.53
CA CYS A 49 10.83 -2.93 -1.38
C CYS A 49 10.40 -2.72 0.09
N SER A 50 11.11 -3.36 1.03
CA SER A 50 10.83 -3.23 2.46
C SER A 50 11.10 -1.82 2.98
N VAL A 51 12.22 -1.21 2.58
CA VAL A 51 12.54 0.18 2.89
C VAL A 51 11.50 1.12 2.29
N PHE A 52 11.17 0.93 1.02
CA PHE A 52 10.15 1.74 0.33
C PHE A 52 8.78 1.65 1.02
N SER A 53 8.38 0.47 1.49
CA SER A 53 7.15 0.28 2.27
C SER A 53 7.17 1.03 3.60
N ILE A 54 8.28 0.98 4.35
CA ILE A 54 8.41 1.72 5.62
C ILE A 54 8.29 3.23 5.37
N CYS A 55 8.99 3.75 4.36
CA CYS A 55 8.87 5.15 3.95
C CYS A 55 7.45 5.50 3.51
N SER A 56 6.78 4.60 2.77
CA SER A 56 5.40 4.80 2.31
C SER A 56 4.41 4.88 3.48
N ILE A 57 4.55 4.04 4.50
CA ILE A 57 3.75 4.10 5.72
C ILE A 57 3.98 5.45 6.43
N GLY A 58 5.25 5.86 6.57
CA GLY A 58 5.61 7.16 7.13
C GLY A 58 4.98 8.33 6.37
N TYR A 59 4.98 8.27 5.04
CA TYR A 59 4.31 9.26 4.19
C TYR A 59 2.79 9.26 4.38
N LEU A 60 2.13 8.10 4.36
CA LEU A 60 0.67 8.02 4.48
C LEU A 60 0.15 8.51 5.84
N GLU A 61 0.88 8.21 6.92
CA GLU A 61 0.52 8.67 8.27
C GLU A 61 0.93 10.13 8.51
N GLY A 62 2.12 10.53 8.03
CA GLY A 62 2.63 11.89 8.17
C GLY A 62 1.84 12.90 7.34
N ALA A 63 1.57 12.61 6.07
CA ALA A 63 0.90 13.55 5.18
C ALA A 63 -0.54 13.85 5.63
N LYS A 64 -1.25 12.86 6.20
CA LYS A 64 -2.56 13.08 6.83
C LYS A 64 -2.50 14.06 8.00
N ARG A 65 -1.39 14.06 8.76
CA ARG A 65 -1.23 14.90 9.95
C ARG A 65 -0.75 16.32 9.64
N PHE A 66 0.14 16.48 8.66
CA PHE A 66 0.76 17.77 8.36
C PHE A 66 0.05 18.56 7.25
N TYR A 67 -0.51 17.89 6.23
CA TYR A 67 -1.09 18.57 5.06
C TYR A 67 -2.40 17.92 4.58
N PRO A 68 -3.48 17.95 5.37
CA PRO A 68 -4.75 17.33 5.01
C PRO A 68 -5.38 17.91 3.73
N ARG A 69 -5.02 19.14 3.34
CA ARG A 69 -5.50 19.78 2.09
C ARG A 69 -4.80 19.31 0.81
N ALA A 70 -3.58 18.77 0.90
CA ALA A 70 -2.81 18.30 -0.26
C ALA A 70 -2.98 16.80 -0.52
N PHE A 71 -3.61 16.08 0.41
CA PHE A 71 -3.74 14.63 0.37
C PHE A 71 -4.81 14.19 -0.63
N HIS A 72 -4.39 13.87 -1.86
CA HIS A 72 -5.28 13.32 -2.87
C HIS A 72 -5.51 11.83 -2.64
N SER A 73 -6.77 11.41 -2.47
CA SER A 73 -7.14 10.01 -2.26
C SER A 73 -6.63 9.08 -3.36
N PHE A 74 -6.56 9.56 -4.61
CA PHE A 74 -5.99 8.82 -5.73
C PHE A 74 -4.47 8.61 -5.62
N ALA A 75 -3.73 9.59 -5.10
CA ALA A 75 -2.28 9.45 -4.89
C ALA A 75 -1.98 8.42 -3.78
N ALA A 76 -2.78 8.43 -2.71
CA ALA A 76 -2.70 7.42 -1.66
C ALA A 76 -2.99 6.01 -2.19
N LEU A 77 -4.07 5.85 -2.97
CA LEU A 77 -4.41 4.57 -3.60
C LEU A 77 -3.30 4.08 -4.55
N GLY A 78 -2.70 5.00 -5.32
CA GLY A 78 -1.56 4.71 -6.18
C GLY A 78 -0.36 4.17 -5.38
N LEU A 79 0.00 4.83 -4.28
CA LEU A 79 1.10 4.41 -3.42
C LEU A 79 0.87 3.04 -2.77
N GLU A 80 -0.36 2.75 -2.35
CA GLU A 80 -0.73 1.44 -1.82
C GLU A 80 -0.64 0.34 -2.89
N SER A 81 -1.09 0.64 -4.10
CA SER A 81 -1.03 -0.28 -5.25
C SER A 81 0.42 -0.58 -5.68
N VAL A 82 1.28 0.44 -5.71
CA VAL A 82 2.70 0.28 -6.02
C VAL A 82 3.39 -0.62 -5.00
N ASN A 83 3.13 -0.42 -3.71
CA ASN A 83 3.69 -1.29 -2.67
C ASN A 83 3.23 -2.74 -2.80
N ALA A 84 1.95 -2.97 -3.12
CA ALA A 84 1.43 -4.30 -3.38
C ALA A 84 2.18 -4.96 -4.54
N LEU A 85 2.34 -4.27 -5.67
CA LEU A 85 3.08 -4.80 -6.83
C LEU A 85 4.53 -5.10 -6.48
N PHE A 86 5.22 -4.20 -5.77
CA PHE A 86 6.61 -4.41 -5.36
C PHE A 86 6.78 -5.65 -4.49
N HIS A 87 5.87 -5.86 -3.53
CA HIS A 87 5.87 -7.07 -2.71
C HIS A 87 5.58 -8.31 -3.55
N LEU A 88 4.60 -8.25 -4.45
CA LEU A 88 4.25 -9.36 -5.35
C LEU A 88 5.46 -9.81 -6.19
N PHE A 89 6.09 -8.88 -6.90
CA PHE A 89 7.27 -9.20 -7.70
C PHE A 89 8.43 -9.66 -6.83
N GLY A 90 8.63 -9.03 -5.67
CA GLY A 90 9.75 -9.36 -4.79
C GLY A 90 9.68 -10.77 -4.20
N PHE A 91 8.55 -11.16 -3.60
CA PHE A 91 8.45 -12.49 -2.99
C PHE A 91 8.46 -13.60 -4.05
N VAL A 92 7.84 -13.38 -5.22
CA VAL A 92 7.85 -14.35 -6.32
C VAL A 92 9.26 -14.52 -6.88
N TYR A 93 9.98 -13.41 -7.08
CA TYR A 93 11.34 -13.44 -7.61
C TYR A 93 12.31 -14.18 -6.68
N LEU A 94 12.18 -13.96 -5.37
CA LEU A 94 12.96 -14.68 -4.36
C LEU A 94 12.54 -16.15 -4.24
N ALA A 95 11.23 -16.46 -4.32
CA ALA A 95 10.73 -17.83 -4.28
C ALA A 95 11.30 -18.67 -5.42
N ILE A 96 11.26 -18.15 -6.66
CA ILE A 96 11.81 -18.84 -7.83
C ILE A 96 13.30 -19.11 -7.66
N PHE A 97 14.05 -18.13 -7.13
CA PHE A 97 15.48 -18.32 -6.84
C PHE A 97 15.70 -19.46 -5.87
N ILE A 98 15.02 -19.47 -4.72
CA ILE A 98 15.14 -20.54 -3.72
C ILE A 98 14.75 -21.91 -4.31
N SER A 99 13.73 -21.98 -5.16
CA SER A 99 13.32 -23.23 -5.82
C SER A 99 14.36 -23.79 -6.79
N LYS A 100 15.33 -22.98 -7.25
CA LYS A 100 16.42 -23.41 -8.13
C LYS A 100 17.69 -23.82 -7.38
N LEU A 101 17.78 -23.56 -6.07
CA LEU A 101 18.93 -23.98 -5.26
C LEU A 101 18.79 -25.47 -4.88
N LEU A 102 19.76 -26.29 -5.31
CA LEU A 102 19.79 -27.72 -4.98
C LEU A 102 19.99 -27.97 -3.48
N PHE A 103 20.67 -27.07 -2.77
CA PHE A 103 20.91 -27.16 -1.33
C PHE A 103 20.67 -25.80 -0.68
N CYS A 104 19.61 -25.72 0.12
CA CYS A 104 19.28 -24.54 0.93
C CYS A 104 19.09 -25.02 2.36
N TRP A 105 20.18 -25.02 3.12
CA TRP A 105 20.26 -25.48 4.51
C TRP A 105 20.92 -24.40 5.37
N GLY A 106 20.60 -24.37 6.67
CA GLY A 106 21.14 -23.40 7.63
C GLY A 106 20.30 -22.13 7.82
N SER A 107 20.79 -21.23 8.68
CA SER A 107 20.09 -20.02 9.12
C SER A 107 19.82 -19.03 7.98
N VAL A 108 20.76 -18.88 7.04
CA VAL A 108 20.66 -17.96 5.91
C VAL A 108 19.52 -18.37 4.96
N CYS A 109 19.40 -19.66 4.67
CA CYS A 109 18.28 -20.20 3.91
C CYS A 109 16.95 -19.99 4.64
N GLY A 110 16.94 -20.23 5.96
CA GLY A 110 15.77 -19.97 6.81
C GLY A 110 15.32 -18.51 6.74
N ALA A 111 16.26 -17.57 6.81
CA ALA A 111 16.00 -16.15 6.67
C ALA A 111 15.47 -15.80 5.27
N ALA A 112 16.04 -16.35 4.20
CA ALA A 112 15.54 -16.13 2.84
C ALA A 112 14.10 -16.64 2.66
N ARG A 113 13.77 -17.82 3.21
CA ARG A 113 12.40 -18.36 3.22
C ARG A 113 11.45 -17.50 4.05
N ALA A 114 11.89 -16.99 5.20
CA ALA A 114 11.12 -16.03 5.98
C ALA A 114 10.85 -14.76 5.18
N GLY A 115 11.84 -14.25 4.43
CA GLY A 115 11.67 -13.13 3.51
C GLY A 115 10.56 -13.37 2.48
N VAL A 116 10.48 -14.56 1.88
CA VAL A 116 9.38 -14.93 0.97
C VAL A 116 8.03 -14.91 1.68
N ALA A 117 7.95 -15.54 2.87
CA ALA A 117 6.69 -15.63 3.62
C ALA A 117 6.17 -14.25 4.05
N PHE A 118 7.03 -13.42 4.66
CA PHE A 118 6.65 -12.07 5.08
C PHE A 118 6.46 -11.11 3.90
N GLY A 119 7.16 -11.30 2.78
CA GLY A 119 6.90 -10.60 1.54
C GLY A 119 5.50 -10.89 0.98
N ALA A 120 5.06 -12.16 1.02
CA ALA A 120 3.71 -12.55 0.63
C ALA A 120 2.64 -12.00 1.58
N LEU A 121 2.89 -12.02 2.90
CA LEU A 121 2.00 -11.39 3.88
C LEU A 121 1.90 -9.87 3.65
N GLY A 122 3.02 -9.21 3.42
CA GLY A 122 3.07 -7.79 3.08
C GLY A 122 2.23 -7.47 1.85
N PHE A 123 2.33 -8.29 0.78
CA PHE A 123 1.46 -8.16 -0.40
C PHE A 123 -0.03 -8.20 -0.02
N LEU A 124 -0.45 -9.20 0.74
CA LEU A 124 -1.85 -9.32 1.16
C LEU A 124 -2.32 -8.11 1.98
N PHE A 125 -1.48 -7.60 2.89
CA PHE A 125 -1.82 -6.43 3.69
C PHE A 125 -1.89 -5.15 2.85
N TRP A 126 -1.03 -4.98 1.85
CA TRP A 126 -1.09 -3.84 0.94
C TRP A 126 -2.31 -3.91 0.02
N VAL A 127 -2.66 -5.08 -0.51
CA VAL A 127 -3.87 -5.28 -1.31
C VAL A 127 -5.13 -5.02 -0.48
N ALA A 128 -5.20 -5.54 0.75
CA ALA A 128 -6.32 -5.30 1.65
C ALA A 128 -6.50 -3.79 1.93
N SER A 129 -5.39 -3.07 2.12
CA SER A 129 -5.41 -1.62 2.31
C SER A 129 -5.94 -0.91 1.07
N ALA A 130 -5.40 -1.24 -0.10
CA ALA A 130 -5.79 -0.63 -1.37
C ALA A 130 -7.28 -0.85 -1.67
N ALA A 131 -7.78 -2.07 -1.38
CA ALA A 131 -9.20 -2.39 -1.52
C ALA A 131 -10.08 -1.57 -0.58
N LEU A 132 -9.67 -1.37 0.68
CA LEU A 132 -10.38 -0.49 1.61
C LEU A 132 -10.36 0.96 1.14
N ALA A 133 -9.21 1.47 0.71
CA ALA A 133 -9.08 2.83 0.19
C ALA A 133 -9.94 3.06 -1.06
N ALA A 134 -9.96 2.11 -2.00
CA ALA A 134 -10.79 2.18 -3.19
C ALA A 134 -12.29 2.19 -2.86
N ARG A 135 -12.73 1.36 -1.90
CA ARG A 135 -14.13 1.34 -1.45
C ARG A 135 -14.59 2.66 -0.86
N GLU A 136 -13.73 3.33 -0.10
CA GLU A 136 -14.03 4.64 0.49
C GLU A 136 -14.16 5.73 -0.59
N ILE A 137 -13.31 5.70 -1.62
CA ILE A 137 -13.40 6.64 -2.75
C ILE A 137 -14.73 6.44 -3.48
N ILE A 138 -15.06 5.20 -3.85
CA ILE A 138 -16.31 4.87 -4.57
C ILE A 138 -17.54 5.31 -3.77
N ARG A 139 -17.55 5.08 -2.44
CA ARG A 139 -18.66 5.49 -1.57
C ARG A 139 -18.74 7.02 -1.40
N GLY A 140 -17.62 7.71 -1.27
CA GLY A 140 -17.56 9.17 -1.15
C GLY A 140 -18.09 9.87 -2.40
N GLU A 141 -17.81 9.32 -3.58
CA GLU A 141 -18.36 9.82 -4.85
C GLU A 141 -19.88 9.64 -4.90
N THR A 142 -20.41 8.49 -4.51
CA THR A 142 -21.87 8.24 -4.51
C THR A 142 -22.66 9.18 -3.60
N SER A 143 -22.07 9.67 -2.51
CA SER A 143 -22.70 10.65 -1.60
C SER A 143 -22.69 12.09 -2.14
N THR A 144 -21.76 12.42 -3.03
CA THR A 144 -21.66 13.76 -3.64
C THR A 144 -22.70 13.93 -4.75
N TRP A 145 -23.02 12.85 -5.47
CA TRP A 145 -24.06 12.85 -6.52
C TRP A 145 -25.49 12.99 -5.98
N THR A 146 -25.77 12.57 -4.75
CA THR A 146 -27.09 12.74 -4.12
C THR A 146 -27.33 14.14 -3.55
N LEU A 147 -26.33 15.03 -3.62
CA LEU A 147 -26.39 16.40 -3.10
C LEU A 147 -26.41 17.48 -4.19
N HIS A 148 -26.75 17.14 -5.43
CA HIS A 148 -27.41 18.12 -6.28
C HIS A 148 -28.89 18.08 -5.94
N PRO A 149 -29.42 18.98 -5.07
CA PRO A 149 -30.85 19.14 -5.00
C PRO A 149 -31.27 19.55 -6.41
N ALA A 150 -32.16 18.77 -7.01
CA ALA A 150 -32.94 19.25 -8.13
C ALA A 150 -33.51 20.62 -7.74
N PRO A 151 -33.44 21.64 -8.60
CA PRO A 151 -33.99 22.95 -8.28
C PRO A 151 -35.44 22.76 -7.83
N ARG A 152 -35.74 23.25 -6.63
CA ARG A 152 -37.07 23.16 -6.01
C ARG A 152 -38.08 23.72 -7.04
N PRO A 153 -39.15 23.00 -7.41
CA PRO A 153 -40.12 23.47 -8.42
C PRO A 153 -40.75 24.83 -8.08
N ALA A 154 -40.71 25.25 -6.81
CA ALA A 154 -41.12 26.58 -6.36
C ALA A 154 -40.23 27.73 -6.89
N GLU A 155 -38.93 27.50 -7.15
CA GLU A 155 -38.02 28.51 -7.70
C GLU A 155 -38.19 28.66 -9.22
N ALA A 156 -38.60 27.60 -9.92
CA ALA A 156 -38.93 27.62 -11.34
C ALA A 156 -40.25 28.36 -11.60
N LEU A 157 -41.28 28.07 -10.79
CA LEU A 157 -42.59 28.73 -10.91
C LEU A 157 -42.51 30.25 -10.66
N LYS A 158 -41.62 30.68 -9.75
CA LYS A 158 -41.41 32.10 -9.46
C LYS A 158 -40.70 32.83 -10.61
N LYS A 159 -39.86 32.13 -11.37
CA LYS A 159 -39.22 32.66 -12.58
C LYS A 159 -40.20 32.80 -13.74
N GLU A 160 -41.15 31.88 -13.88
CA GLU A 160 -42.22 31.98 -14.90
C GLU A 160 -43.18 33.12 -14.57
N ALA A 161 -43.61 33.26 -13.31
CA ALA A 161 -44.47 34.36 -12.87
C ALA A 161 -43.79 35.75 -13.01
N ALA A 162 -42.47 35.83 -12.78
CA ALA A 162 -41.72 37.06 -12.99
C ALA A 162 -41.49 37.40 -14.48
N LEU A 163 -41.68 36.44 -15.39
CA LEU A 163 -41.60 36.66 -16.84
C LEU A 163 -42.95 37.14 -17.41
N GLU A 164 -44.08 36.73 -16.83
CA GLU A 164 -45.42 37.17 -17.26
C GLU A 164 -45.79 38.58 -16.80
N GLU A 165 -45.29 39.08 -15.67
CA GLU A 165 -45.50 40.50 -15.27
C GLU A 165 -44.59 41.49 -16.03
N GLY A 166 -43.68 40.99 -16.87
CA GLY A 166 -42.73 41.81 -17.64
C GLY A 166 -43.09 42.03 -19.11
N SER A 167 -44.24 41.54 -19.59
CA SER A 167 -44.73 41.71 -20.97
C SER A 167 -46.10 42.37 -21.00
#